data_AF-A0A355RIE3-F1
#
_entry.id   AF-A0A355RIE3-F1
#
_cell.length_a   1.000
_cell.length_b   1.000
_cell.length_c   1.000
_cell.angle_alpha   90.00
_cell.angle_beta   90.00
_cell.angle_gamma   90.00
#
_symmetry.space_group_name_H-M   'P 1'
#
loop_
_entity.id
_entity.type
_entity.pdbx_description
1 polymer ?
#
loop_
_entity_poly.entity_id
_entity_poly.type
_entity_poly.pdbx_seq_one_letter_code
_entity_poly.pdbx_strand_id
1 'polypeptide(L)'
;MRLGYVVIPHWLRQTFAQTRNLLGQSFSPLTEQALSQFINEGRFAEHIRKMRRLYRDRRDMLLNCLLKTARTALIPQQSDAGMHILADLKHGIEDQTAHKALLAHNIDSLPLSVYCSEPIQRSALVLGFSDVPRRAMPRLTKKLGEKLRSLH
;
A
#
# COMPACT_ATOMS: atom_id res chain seq x y z
N MET A 1 7.22 -4.09 -15.54
CA MET A 1 8.66 -4.32 -15.29
C MET A 1 8.79 -5.18 -14.03
N ARG A 2 9.42 -6.36 -14.08
CA ARG A 2 9.65 -7.22 -12.91
C ARG A 2 11.15 -7.30 -12.67
N LEU A 3 11.69 -6.29 -12.00
CA LEU A 3 13.11 -6.19 -11.67
C LEU A 3 13.25 -5.94 -10.17
N GLY A 4 14.16 -6.67 -9.53
CA GLY A 4 14.54 -6.48 -8.14
C GLY A 4 16.05 -6.65 -8.02
N TYR A 5 16.63 -6.08 -6.97
CA TYR A 5 18.04 -6.28 -6.63
C TYR A 5 18.13 -6.74 -5.18
N VAL A 6 19.23 -7.41 -4.86
CA VAL A 6 19.56 -7.81 -3.49
C VAL A 6 21.01 -7.42 -3.22
N VAL A 7 21.26 -6.85 -2.05
CA VAL A 7 22.61 -6.56 -1.58
C VAL A 7 23.00 -7.71 -0.66
N ILE A 8 24.05 -8.45 -1.04
CA ILE A 8 24.50 -9.63 -0.31
C ILE A 8 25.96 -9.49 0.11
N PRO A 9 26.36 -10.10 1.24
CA PRO A 9 27.76 -10.29 1.58
C PRO A 9 28.55 -10.98 0.46
N HIS A 10 29.82 -10.59 0.30
CA HIS A 10 30.69 -11.08 -0.77
C HIS A 10 30.79 -12.62 -0.82
N TRP A 11 30.78 -13.28 0.34
CA TRP A 11 30.89 -14.74 0.49
C TRP A 11 29.64 -15.50 0.01
N LEU A 12 28.48 -14.83 -0.17
CA LEU A 12 27.25 -15.44 -0.68
C LEU A 12 27.07 -15.31 -2.21
N ARG A 13 27.98 -14.60 -2.90
CA ARG A 13 27.81 -14.28 -4.33
C ARG A 13 27.69 -15.51 -5.21
N GLN A 14 28.52 -16.53 -4.99
CA GLN A 14 28.53 -17.74 -5.81
C GLN A 14 27.22 -18.54 -5.63
N THR A 15 26.77 -18.70 -4.39
CA THR A 15 25.51 -19.38 -4.07
C THR A 15 24.32 -18.71 -4.76
N PHE A 16 24.19 -17.39 -4.64
CA PHE A 16 23.11 -16.64 -5.30
C PHE A 16 23.18 -16.71 -6.83
N ALA A 17 24.38 -16.67 -7.42
CA ALA A 17 24.56 -16.80 -8.87
C ALA A 17 24.09 -18.17 -9.38
N GLN A 18 24.45 -19.25 -8.68
CA GLN A 18 24.01 -20.61 -9.00
C GLN A 18 22.49 -20.75 -8.87
N THR A 19 21.90 -20.29 -7.77
CA THR A 19 20.45 -20.33 -7.56
C THR A 19 19.70 -19.55 -8.63
N ARG A 20 20.19 -18.36 -9.02
CA ARG A 20 19.59 -17.57 -10.10
C ARG A 20 19.56 -18.33 -11.43
N ASN A 21 20.66 -19.01 -11.78
CA ASN A 21 20.72 -19.81 -13.01
C ASN A 21 19.74 -20.98 -12.97
N LEU A 22 19.58 -21.63 -11.82
CA LEU A 22 18.60 -22.72 -11.62
C LEU A 22 17.15 -22.23 -11.71
N LEU A 23 16.86 -21.01 -11.22
CA LEU A 23 15.53 -20.41 -11.28
C LEU A 23 15.13 -19.90 -12.67
N GLY A 24 16.04 -19.89 -13.65
CA GLY A 24 15.74 -19.56 -15.05
C GLY A 24 15.26 -18.13 -15.30
N GLN A 25 15.43 -17.21 -14.35
CA GLN A 25 14.97 -15.82 -14.49
C GLN A 25 15.97 -15.03 -15.34
N SER A 26 15.67 -14.85 -16.62
CA SER A 26 16.29 -13.84 -17.47
C SER A 26 15.40 -12.60 -17.56
N PHE A 27 15.99 -11.44 -17.28
CA PHE A 27 15.35 -10.16 -17.53
C PHE A 27 15.55 -9.77 -19.00
N SER A 28 14.65 -8.94 -19.53
CA SER A 28 14.83 -8.36 -20.86
C SER A 28 16.08 -7.47 -20.86
N PRO A 29 17.12 -7.78 -21.65
CA PRO A 29 18.35 -6.98 -21.69
C PRO A 29 18.08 -5.52 -22.09
N LEU A 30 17.08 -5.31 -22.98
CA LEU A 30 16.62 -3.98 -23.36
C LEU A 30 16.06 -3.18 -22.16
N THR A 31 15.36 -3.86 -21.25
CA THR A 31 14.82 -3.22 -20.04
C THR A 31 15.94 -2.87 -19.05
N GLU A 32 16.93 -3.74 -18.90
CA GLU A 32 18.10 -3.48 -18.04
C GLU A 32 18.92 -2.30 -18.57
N GLN A 33 19.16 -2.25 -19.89
CA GLN A 33 19.88 -1.15 -20.52
C GLN A 33 19.14 0.18 -20.37
N ALA A 34 17.84 0.20 -20.66
CA ALA A 34 17.01 1.40 -20.50
C ALA A 34 16.99 1.89 -19.04
N LEU A 35 16.90 0.97 -18.08
CA LEU A 35 16.95 1.33 -16.66
C LEU A 35 18.33 1.84 -16.24
N SER A 36 19.40 1.20 -16.67
CA SER A 36 20.77 1.63 -16.39
C SER A 36 20.99 3.06 -16.88
N GLN A 37 20.57 3.36 -18.11
CA GLN A 37 20.60 4.71 -18.65
C GLN A 37 19.73 5.68 -17.81
N PHE A 38 18.50 5.29 -17.46
CA PHE A 38 17.61 6.12 -16.63
C PHE A 38 18.19 6.43 -15.23
N ILE A 39 18.94 5.50 -14.65
CA ILE A 39 19.65 5.69 -13.38
C ILE A 39 20.87 6.58 -13.57
N ASN A 40 21.72 6.30 -14.56
CA ASN A 40 22.97 7.03 -14.82
C ASN A 40 22.72 8.50 -15.22
N GLU A 41 21.60 8.77 -15.89
CA GLU A 41 21.15 10.13 -16.22
C GLU A 41 20.55 10.88 -14.99
N GLY A 42 20.46 10.25 -13.82
CA GLY A 42 19.88 10.85 -12.60
C GLY A 42 18.34 10.95 -12.60
N ARG A 43 17.69 10.61 -13.71
CA ARG A 43 16.24 10.71 -13.91
C ARG A 43 15.45 9.78 -13.00
N PHE A 44 16.03 8.65 -12.59
CA PHE A 44 15.44 7.78 -11.58
C PHE A 44 15.28 8.51 -10.23
N ALA A 45 16.31 9.23 -9.77
CA ALA A 45 16.26 9.97 -8.51
C ALA A 45 15.23 11.12 -8.57
N GLU A 46 15.15 11.83 -9.70
CA GLU A 46 14.11 12.83 -9.95
C GLU A 46 12.70 12.24 -9.89
N HIS A 47 12.49 11.11 -10.55
CA HIS A 47 11.23 10.40 -10.54
C HIS A 47 10.83 9.99 -9.12
N ILE A 48 11.75 9.43 -8.33
CA ILE A 48 11.49 9.06 -6.93
C ILE A 48 11.13 10.30 -6.10
N ARG A 49 11.82 11.42 -6.25
CA ARG A 49 11.46 12.68 -5.55
C ARG A 49 10.05 13.15 -5.92
N LYS A 50 9.70 13.13 -7.20
CA LYS A 50 8.36 13.46 -7.70
C LYS A 50 7.28 12.53 -7.13
N MET A 51 7.52 11.21 -7.16
CA MET A 51 6.58 10.21 -6.64
C MET A 51 6.41 10.30 -5.13
N ARG A 52 7.49 10.53 -4.37
CA ARG A 52 7.41 10.76 -2.91
C ARG A 52 6.54 11.96 -2.58
N ARG A 53 6.66 13.06 -3.32
CA ARG A 53 5.78 14.23 -3.14
C ARG A 53 4.33 13.86 -3.46
N LEU A 54 4.06 13.26 -4.61
CA LEU A 54 2.71 12.87 -5.04
C LEU A 54 2.01 11.93 -4.05
N TYR A 55 2.73 10.95 -3.50
CA TYR A 55 2.16 9.99 -2.57
C TYR A 55 1.95 10.56 -1.17
N ARG A 56 2.84 11.44 -0.66
CA ARG A 56 2.57 12.20 0.57
C ARG A 56 1.30 13.04 0.44
N ASP A 57 1.20 13.74 -0.66
CA ASP A 57 0.05 14.54 -1.06
C ASP A 57 -1.28 13.77 -1.05
N ARG A 58 -1.27 12.54 -1.59
CA ARG A 58 -2.43 11.64 -1.60
C ARG A 58 -2.73 11.07 -0.22
N ARG A 59 -1.70 10.66 0.52
CA ARG A 59 -1.80 10.18 1.90
C ARG A 59 -2.46 11.23 2.79
N ASP A 60 -1.96 12.46 2.77
CA ASP A 60 -2.44 13.53 3.63
C ASP A 60 -3.89 13.89 3.31
N MET A 61 -4.27 13.86 2.03
CA MET A 61 -5.67 14.03 1.62
C MET A 61 -6.57 12.91 2.17
N LEU A 62 -6.17 11.65 2.02
CA LEU A 62 -6.92 10.52 2.53
C LEU A 62 -7.08 10.59 4.06
N LEU A 63 -5.98 10.83 4.78
CA LEU A 63 -5.96 10.96 6.24
C LEU A 63 -6.93 12.06 6.70
N ASN A 64 -6.83 13.26 6.10
CA ASN A 64 -7.71 14.37 6.42
C ASN A 64 -9.19 14.06 6.12
N CYS A 65 -9.48 13.36 5.03
CA CYS A 65 -10.84 12.95 4.71
C CYS A 65 -11.38 11.94 5.74
N LEU A 66 -10.60 10.91 6.09
CA LEU A 66 -10.99 9.91 7.09
C LEU A 66 -11.23 10.54 8.47
N LEU A 67 -10.37 11.46 8.90
CA LEU A 67 -10.54 12.20 10.15
C LEU A 67 -11.80 13.08 10.16
N LYS A 68 -12.24 13.57 9.00
CA LYS A 68 -13.46 14.37 8.88
C LYS A 68 -14.73 13.52 8.81
N THR A 69 -14.71 12.41 8.06
CA THR A 69 -15.94 11.69 7.69
C THR A 69 -16.14 10.35 8.40
N ALA A 70 -15.06 9.72 8.87
CA ALA A 70 -15.05 8.35 9.40
C ALA A 70 -14.47 8.22 10.81
N ARG A 71 -14.11 9.33 11.49
CA ARG A 71 -13.51 9.33 12.84
C ARG A 71 -14.31 8.60 13.94
N THR A 72 -15.61 8.44 13.75
CA THR A 72 -16.48 7.74 14.71
C THR A 72 -16.47 6.23 14.52
N ALA A 73 -16.06 5.75 13.34
CA ALA A 73 -16.05 4.34 12.97
C ALA A 73 -14.63 3.75 12.94
N LEU A 74 -13.61 4.57 12.68
CA LEU A 74 -12.22 4.14 12.64
C LEU A 74 -11.24 5.22 13.13
N ILE A 75 -10.00 4.82 13.38
CA ILE A 75 -8.86 5.68 13.72
C ILE A 75 -7.77 5.46 12.66
N PRO A 76 -7.56 6.38 11.71
CA PRO A 76 -6.48 6.24 10.74
C PRO A 76 -5.13 6.52 11.40
N GLN A 77 -4.15 5.65 11.13
CA GLN A 77 -2.77 5.78 11.60
C GLN A 77 -1.96 6.64 10.64
N GLN A 78 -1.09 7.49 11.18
CA GLN A 78 -0.11 8.19 10.36
C GLN A 78 0.93 7.17 9.87
N SER A 79 1.30 7.25 8.59
CA SER A 79 2.36 6.42 8.02
C SER A 79 3.31 7.31 7.25
N ASP A 80 4.61 7.22 7.53
CA ASP A 80 5.64 8.04 6.87
C ASP A 80 6.14 7.46 5.55
N ALA A 81 5.71 6.25 5.20
CA ALA A 81 6.15 5.57 3.99
C ALA A 81 5.08 4.63 3.41
N GLY A 82 5.28 4.26 2.14
CA GLY A 82 4.43 3.28 1.45
C GLY A 82 3.22 3.88 0.75
N MET A 83 2.27 3.00 0.43
CA MET A 83 1.07 3.29 -0.38
C MET A 83 -0.24 2.98 0.34
N HIS A 84 -0.15 2.65 1.64
CA HIS A 84 -1.27 2.24 2.47
C HIS A 84 -1.30 3.02 3.79
N ILE A 85 -2.52 3.23 4.29
CA ILE A 85 -2.79 3.70 5.65
C ILE A 85 -3.50 2.57 6.39
N LEU A 86 -3.03 2.25 7.60
CA LEU A 86 -3.78 1.42 8.53
C LEU A 86 -4.87 2.25 9.20
N ALA A 87 -6.08 1.72 9.31
CA ALA A 87 -7.17 2.35 10.02
C ALA A 87 -7.80 1.37 11.01
N ASP A 88 -7.59 1.60 12.30
CA ASP A 88 -8.11 0.76 13.37
C ASP A 88 -9.63 0.91 13.45
N LEU A 89 -10.34 -0.21 13.42
CA LEU A 89 -11.79 -0.24 13.52
C LEU A 89 -12.22 -0.02 14.97
N LYS A 90 -13.31 0.72 15.17
CA LYS A 90 -13.91 0.94 16.48
C LYS A 90 -15.02 -0.08 16.75
N HIS A 91 -15.47 -0.10 18.00
CA HIS A 91 -16.67 -0.81 18.45
C HIS A 91 -16.65 -2.33 18.26
N GLY A 92 -15.47 -2.95 18.27
CA GLY A 92 -15.33 -4.40 18.13
C GLY A 92 -15.71 -4.95 16.76
N ILE A 93 -15.85 -4.10 15.74
CA ILE A 93 -16.13 -4.56 14.38
C ILE A 93 -14.94 -5.38 13.88
N GLU A 94 -15.20 -6.62 13.46
CA GLU A 94 -14.19 -7.48 12.83
C GLU A 94 -13.79 -6.96 11.44
N ASP A 95 -12.50 -7.00 11.13
CA ASP A 95 -11.95 -6.44 9.91
C ASP A 95 -12.45 -7.16 8.64
N GLN A 96 -12.61 -8.48 8.69
CA GLN A 96 -13.19 -9.29 7.63
C GLN A 96 -14.64 -8.89 7.34
N THR A 97 -15.42 -8.62 8.39
CA THR A 97 -16.82 -8.19 8.26
C THR A 97 -16.90 -6.78 7.68
N ALA A 98 -16.06 -5.87 8.16
CA ALA A 98 -15.93 -4.52 7.61
C ALA A 98 -15.52 -4.55 6.13
N HIS A 99 -14.51 -5.35 5.78
CA HIS A 99 -14.04 -5.53 4.40
C HIS A 99 -15.17 -5.97 3.47
N LYS A 100 -15.89 -7.04 3.81
CA LYS A 100 -17.00 -7.56 2.99
C LYS A 100 -18.11 -6.52 2.80
N ALA A 101 -18.46 -5.80 3.86
CA ALA A 101 -19.50 -4.76 3.80
C ALA A 101 -19.11 -3.58 2.90
N LEU A 102 -17.83 -3.18 2.92
CA LEU A 102 -17.30 -2.13 2.06
C LEU A 102 -17.16 -2.59 0.60
N LEU A 103 -16.69 -3.82 0.38
CA LEU A 103 -16.54 -4.40 -0.94
C LEU A 103 -17.87 -4.50 -1.68
N ALA A 104 -18.95 -4.89 -0.97
CA ALA A 104 -20.32 -4.88 -1.51
C ALA A 104 -20.79 -3.49 -2.01
N HIS A 105 -20.11 -2.41 -1.60
CA HIS A 105 -20.39 -1.04 -2.02
C HIS A 105 -19.30 -0.45 -2.95
N ASN A 106 -18.48 -1.31 -3.57
CA ASN A 106 -17.37 -0.95 -4.45
C ASN A 106 -16.31 -0.08 -3.75
N ILE A 107 -16.10 -0.30 -2.45
CA ILE A 107 -15.01 0.31 -1.69
C ILE A 107 -14.04 -0.80 -1.31
N ASP A 108 -12.95 -0.89 -2.07
CA ASP A 108 -11.92 -1.87 -1.81
C ASP A 108 -11.03 -1.43 -0.64
N SER A 109 -10.77 -2.37 0.27
CA SER A 109 -9.95 -2.24 1.47
C SER A 109 -9.49 -3.64 1.84
N LEU A 110 -8.35 -3.82 2.50
CA LEU A 110 -7.93 -5.16 2.94
C LEU A 110 -8.04 -5.29 4.46
N PRO A 111 -8.55 -6.41 4.99
CA PRO A 111 -8.51 -6.66 6.42
C PRO A 111 -7.06 -6.90 6.87
N LEU A 112 -6.68 -6.33 8.02
CA LEU A 112 -5.33 -6.50 8.59
C LEU A 112 -4.99 -7.97 8.82
N SER A 113 -5.99 -8.77 9.21
CA SER A 113 -5.83 -10.21 9.48
C SER A 113 -5.21 -11.01 8.33
N VAL A 114 -5.33 -10.57 7.07
CA VAL A 114 -4.68 -11.22 5.91
C VAL A 114 -3.15 -11.08 5.91
N TYR A 115 -2.61 -10.09 6.61
CA TYR A 115 -1.18 -9.85 6.72
C TYR A 115 -0.55 -10.53 7.95
N CYS A 116 -1.33 -11.26 8.74
CA CYS A 116 -0.88 -11.87 9.99
C CYS A 116 -0.84 -13.41 9.86
N SER A 117 0.26 -14.01 10.29
CA SER A 117 0.40 -15.47 10.34
C SER A 117 -0.31 -16.07 11.56
N GLU A 118 -0.49 -15.29 12.62
CA GLU A 118 -1.16 -15.68 13.86
C GLU A 118 -2.37 -14.78 14.14
N PRO A 119 -3.39 -15.25 14.87
CA PRO A 119 -4.53 -14.43 15.27
C PRO A 119 -4.09 -13.24 16.12
N ILE A 120 -4.60 -12.05 15.80
CA ILE A 120 -4.34 -10.82 16.55
C ILE A 120 -5.66 -10.25 17.12
N GLN A 121 -5.59 -9.63 18.30
CA GLN A 121 -6.74 -8.97 18.93
C GLN A 121 -7.02 -7.56 18.37
N ARG A 122 -6.34 -7.19 17.27
CA ARG A 122 -6.44 -5.87 16.64
C ARG A 122 -7.20 -5.98 15.33
N SER A 123 -8.29 -5.24 15.22
CA SER A 123 -9.10 -5.15 14.00
C SER A 123 -8.83 -3.84 13.28
N ALA A 124 -8.33 -3.91 12.05
CA ALA A 124 -8.00 -2.74 11.25
C ALA A 124 -8.16 -3.00 9.75
N LEU A 125 -8.37 -1.93 8.98
CA LEU A 125 -8.36 -1.96 7.52
C LEU A 125 -7.07 -1.36 6.99
N VAL A 126 -6.52 -1.99 5.96
CA VAL A 126 -5.42 -1.49 5.13
C VAL A 126 -6.05 -0.77 3.94
N LEU A 127 -5.87 0.55 3.89
CA LEU A 127 -6.48 1.43 2.88
C LEU A 127 -5.42 1.90 1.89
N GLY A 128 -5.54 1.49 0.63
CA GLY A 128 -4.66 1.93 -0.45
C GLY A 128 -5.00 3.33 -0.95
N PHE A 129 -3.99 4.15 -1.24
CA PHE A 129 -4.16 5.50 -1.79
C PHE A 129 -3.37 5.74 -3.09
N SER A 130 -2.67 4.73 -3.60
CA SER A 130 -1.81 4.83 -4.78
C SER A 130 -2.58 5.03 -6.08
N ASP A 131 -3.84 4.61 -6.19
CA ASP A 131 -4.63 4.70 -7.43
C ASP A 131 -5.96 5.46 -7.26
N VAL A 132 -6.21 6.04 -6.08
CA VAL A 132 -7.45 6.77 -5.82
C VAL A 132 -7.28 8.24 -6.24
N PRO A 133 -8.14 8.78 -7.14
CA PRO A 133 -8.09 10.20 -7.49
C PRO A 133 -8.43 11.08 -6.29
N ARG A 134 -7.63 12.13 -6.07
CA ARG A 134 -7.84 13.11 -4.97
C ARG A 134 -9.28 13.64 -4.90
N ARG A 135 -9.91 13.86 -6.07
CA ARG A 135 -11.30 14.36 -6.17
C ARG A 135 -12.35 13.35 -5.68
N ALA A 136 -12.06 12.06 -5.74
CA ALA A 136 -12.96 11.00 -5.30
C ALA A 136 -12.86 10.71 -3.79
N MET A 137 -11.72 11.02 -3.16
CA MET A 137 -11.44 10.68 -1.76
C MET A 137 -12.50 11.17 -0.76
N PRO A 138 -12.99 12.44 -0.80
CA PRO A 138 -14.01 12.90 0.14
C PRO A 138 -15.32 12.11 0.06
N ARG A 139 -15.76 11.78 -1.17
CA ARG A 139 -16.98 11.01 -1.40
C ARG A 139 -16.83 9.56 -0.92
N LEU A 140 -15.70 8.92 -1.23
CA LEU A 140 -15.45 7.53 -0.87
C LEU A 140 -15.30 7.36 0.65
N THR A 141 -14.53 8.22 1.30
CA THR A 141 -14.34 8.19 2.77
C THR A 141 -15.63 8.51 3.54
N LYS A 142 -16.52 9.34 2.97
CA LYS A 142 -17.87 9.56 3.53
C LYS A 142 -18.71 8.29 3.48
N LYS A 143 -18.83 7.67 2.30
CA LYS A 143 -19.56 6.40 2.12
C LYS A 143 -18.99 5.28 3.00
N LEU A 144 -17.67 5.19 3.09
CA LEU A 144 -16.96 4.25 3.96
C LEU A 144 -17.39 4.44 5.42
N GLY A 145 -17.33 5.68 5.93
CA GLY A 145 -17.71 5.98 7.31
C GLY A 145 -19.19 5.70 7.59
N GLU A 146 -20.08 6.02 6.66
CA GLU A 146 -21.51 5.69 6.76
C GLU A 146 -21.74 4.17 6.83
N LYS A 147 -21.05 3.41 5.97
CA LYS A 147 -21.25 1.96 5.94
C LYS A 147 -20.70 1.28 7.18
N LEU A 148 -19.54 1.68 7.67
CA LEU A 148 -18.99 1.12 8.91
C LEU A 148 -19.88 1.43 10.12
N ARG A 149 -20.53 2.62 10.17
CA ARG A 149 -21.50 2.93 11.22
C ARG A 149 -22.75 2.04 11.18
N SER A 150 -23.13 1.51 10.02
CA SER A 150 -24.27 0.58 9.91
C SER A 150 -23.98 -0.83 10.42
N LEU A 151 -22.73 -1.12 10.77
CA LEU A 151 -22.30 -2.41 11.34
C LEU A 151 -22.18 -2.38 12.87
N HIS A 152 -22.38 -1.20 13.46
CA HIS A 152 -22.48 -1.00 14.90
C HIS A 152 -23.96 -1.01 15.31
#